data_AF-A0A172WZM4-F1
#
_entry.id   AF-A0A172WZM4-F1
#
_cell.length_a   1.000
_cell.length_b   1.000
_cell.length_c   1.000
_cell.angle_alpha   90.00
_cell.angle_beta   90.00
_cell.angle_gamma   90.00
#
_symmetry.space_group_name_H-M   'P 1'
#
loop_
_entity.id
_entity.type
_entity.pdbx_description
1 polymer ?
#
loop_
_entity_poly.entity_id
_entity_poly.type
_entity_poly.pdbx_seq_one_letter_code
_entity_poly.pdbx_strand_id
1 'polypeptide(L)'
;MMNFSQYLVEKKPFKDVLIHGLIRDSQGRKMSKSLGNGIDPFDIIDKYGLDAMRLFFASCTTIGEDLNFSIERLGANWNYLNKIWNIAKYIENLDEINDNLNFEDVDKFCDVNKWILTELSKLTLEINKNMDKYNLVVA
;
A
#
# COMPACT_ATOMS: atom_id res chain seq x y z
N MET A 1 25.97 5.67 -11.56
CA MET A 1 24.79 5.89 -12.42
C MET A 1 24.72 7.35 -12.90
N MET A 2 24.68 8.32 -11.99
CA MET A 2 24.67 9.76 -12.33
C MET A 2 25.87 10.18 -13.22
N ASN A 3 27.09 9.87 -12.78
CA ASN A 3 28.33 10.26 -13.47
C ASN A 3 28.45 9.65 -14.88
N PHE A 4 28.10 8.36 -15.02
CA PHE A 4 28.12 7.69 -16.32
C PHE A 4 27.11 8.29 -17.30
N SER A 5 25.90 8.62 -16.83
CA SER A 5 24.88 9.25 -17.68
C SER A 5 25.28 10.66 -18.12
N GLN A 6 25.88 11.45 -17.23
CA GLN A 6 26.41 12.76 -17.59
C GLN A 6 27.55 12.66 -18.59
N TYR A 7 28.45 11.69 -18.42
CA TYR A 7 29.60 11.52 -19.30
C TYR A 7 29.23 11.02 -20.70
N LEU A 8 28.28 10.09 -20.81
CA LEU A 8 27.94 9.43 -22.09
C LEU A 8 26.77 10.10 -22.82
N VAL A 9 25.80 10.65 -22.08
CA VAL A 9 24.50 11.08 -22.62
C VAL A 9 24.22 12.56 -22.31
N GLU A 10 25.09 13.22 -21.53
CA GLU A 10 24.97 14.62 -21.11
C GLU A 10 23.61 14.98 -20.47
N LYS A 11 22.92 13.98 -19.91
CA LYS A 11 21.60 14.14 -19.28
C LYS A 11 21.52 13.41 -17.96
N LYS A 12 20.65 13.89 -17.06
CA LYS A 12 20.34 13.17 -15.82
C LYS A 12 19.54 11.89 -16.15
N PRO A 13 19.88 10.75 -15.53
CA PRO A 13 19.26 9.46 -15.85
C PRO A 13 17.85 9.29 -15.27
N PHE A 14 17.49 10.07 -14.25
CA PHE A 14 16.18 10.02 -13.59
C PHE A 14 15.73 11.43 -13.22
N LYS A 15 14.40 11.63 -13.21
CA LYS A 15 13.80 12.88 -12.76
C LYS A 15 13.79 12.97 -11.25
N ASP A 16 13.29 11.92 -10.60
CA ASP A 16 13.11 11.78 -9.15
C ASP A 16 13.81 10.50 -8.65
N VAL A 17 14.32 10.53 -7.42
CA VAL A 17 14.95 9.37 -6.76
C VAL A 17 14.33 9.23 -5.37
N LEU A 18 13.67 8.09 -5.14
CA LEU A 18 13.12 7.74 -3.84
C LEU A 18 14.07 6.77 -3.11
N ILE A 19 14.46 7.13 -1.89
CA ILE A 19 15.32 6.29 -1.05
C ILE A 19 14.48 5.82 0.14
N HIS A 20 14.38 4.51 0.29
CA HIS A 20 13.77 3.87 1.46
C HIS A 20 14.85 3.44 2.45
N GLY A 21 14.49 3.32 3.74
CA GLY A 21 15.39 2.79 4.74
C GLY A 21 15.62 1.29 4.61
N LEU A 22 16.41 0.76 5.53
CA LEU A 22 16.73 -0.65 5.65
C LEU A 22 15.68 -1.38 6.47
N ILE A 23 15.47 -2.65 6.15
CA ILE A 23 14.66 -3.52 6.99
C ILE A 23 15.55 -4.11 8.09
N ARG A 24 15.06 -4.07 9.32
CA ARG A 24 15.71 -4.52 10.54
C ARG A 24 14.96 -5.70 11.13
N ASP A 25 15.69 -6.60 11.78
CA ASP A 25 15.13 -7.73 12.52
C ASP A 25 14.44 -7.26 13.82
N SER A 26 13.87 -8.20 14.58
CA SER A 26 13.20 -7.92 15.86
C SER A 26 14.12 -7.34 16.93
N GLN A 27 15.44 -7.44 16.76
CA GLN A 27 16.46 -6.87 17.65
C GLN A 27 16.98 -5.52 17.13
N GLY A 28 16.41 -4.99 16.05
CA GLY A 28 16.83 -3.74 15.43
C GLY A 28 18.12 -3.84 14.62
N ARG A 29 18.65 -5.02 14.36
CA ARG A 29 19.85 -5.20 13.52
C ARG A 29 19.44 -5.21 12.06
N LYS A 30 20.28 -4.63 11.19
CA LYS A 30 20.09 -4.70 9.75
C LYS A 30 19.89 -6.16 9.32
N MET A 31 18.86 -6.45 8.54
CA MET A 31 18.73 -7.76 7.91
C MET A 31 19.75 -7.90 6.78
N SER A 32 20.55 -8.96 6.82
CA SER A 32 21.49 -9.28 5.74
C SER A 32 21.77 -10.77 5.66
N LYS A 33 22.15 -11.23 4.46
CA LYS A 33 22.60 -12.62 4.25
C LYS A 33 23.83 -12.95 5.09
N SER A 34 24.77 -12.00 5.23
CA SER A 34 25.98 -12.18 6.01
C SER A 34 25.75 -12.33 7.52
N LEU A 35 24.70 -11.70 8.05
CA LEU A 35 24.31 -11.84 9.46
C LEU A 35 23.41 -13.06 9.71
N GLY A 36 22.94 -13.72 8.66
CA GLY A 36 22.05 -14.89 8.76
C GLY A 36 20.69 -14.58 9.38
N ASN A 37 20.30 -13.31 9.49
CA ASN A 37 19.06 -12.85 10.11
C ASN A 37 18.00 -12.43 9.07
N GLY A 38 18.20 -12.76 7.80
CA GLY A 38 17.21 -12.57 6.76
C GLY A 38 16.07 -13.59 6.87
N ILE A 39 14.88 -13.19 6.41
CA ILE A 39 13.71 -14.06 6.29
C ILE A 39 13.48 -14.32 4.80
N ASP A 40 13.13 -15.55 4.43
CA ASP A 40 12.74 -15.85 3.07
C ASP A 40 11.37 -15.20 2.78
N PRO A 41 11.26 -14.32 1.76
CA PRO A 41 9.98 -13.74 1.40
C PRO A 41 8.93 -14.78 0.99
N PHE A 42 9.32 -15.94 0.46
CA PHE A 42 8.36 -16.98 0.07
C PHE A 42 7.69 -17.64 1.27
N ASP A 43 8.42 -17.86 2.37
CA ASP A 43 7.83 -18.35 3.63
C ASP A 43 6.72 -17.42 4.14
N ILE A 44 6.91 -16.12 3.93
CA ILE A 44 5.93 -15.09 4.31
C ILE A 44 4.73 -15.10 3.36
N ILE A 45 4.97 -15.18 2.05
CA ILE A 45 3.92 -15.25 1.03
C ILE A 45 3.05 -16.48 1.21
N ASP A 46 3.65 -17.64 1.50
CA ASP A 46 2.92 -18.89 1.71
C ASP A 46 1.99 -18.81 2.93
N LYS A 47 2.38 -18.03 3.95
CA LYS A 47 1.61 -17.91 5.20
C LYS A 47 0.58 -16.78 5.19
N TYR A 48 0.91 -15.63 4.61
CA TYR A 48 0.09 -14.41 4.69
C TYR A 48 -0.32 -13.85 3.32
N GLY A 49 0.16 -14.42 2.22
CA GLY A 49 -0.10 -13.93 0.88
C GLY A 49 0.77 -12.71 0.51
N LEU A 50 0.89 -12.49 -0.80
CA LEU A 50 1.71 -11.42 -1.38
C LEU A 50 1.17 -10.03 -1.02
N ASP A 51 -0.15 -9.84 -1.04
CA ASP A 51 -0.74 -8.52 -0.82
C ASP A 51 -0.59 -8.04 0.61
N ALA A 52 -0.65 -8.94 1.60
CA ALA A 52 -0.39 -8.58 3.00
C ALA A 52 1.06 -8.11 3.18
N MET A 53 2.02 -8.77 2.52
CA MET A 53 3.43 -8.38 2.53
C MET A 53 3.64 -7.02 1.84
N ARG A 54 2.99 -6.78 0.68
CA ARG A 54 3.08 -5.50 -0.04
C ARG A 54 2.47 -4.36 0.77
N LEU A 55 1.30 -4.58 1.36
CA LEU A 55 0.65 -3.58 2.20
C LEU A 55 1.47 -3.29 3.45
N PHE A 56 2.08 -4.30 4.07
CA PHE A 56 3.00 -4.11 5.19
C PHE A 56 4.16 -3.18 4.81
N PHE A 57 4.84 -3.43 3.68
CA PHE A 57 5.96 -2.55 3.28
C PHE A 57 5.50 -1.14 2.86
N ALA A 58 4.36 -1.00 2.20
CA ALA A 58 3.84 0.31 1.81
C ALA A 58 3.42 1.16 3.02
N SER A 59 2.78 0.53 4.02
CA SER A 59 2.20 1.21 5.19
C SER A 59 3.20 1.45 6.33
N CYS A 60 4.31 0.72 6.38
CA CYS A 60 5.18 0.73 7.56
C CYS A 60 6.47 1.54 7.39
N THR A 61 6.74 2.12 6.21
CA THR A 61 7.99 2.86 5.96
C THR A 61 7.74 4.31 5.63
N THR A 62 7.98 5.20 6.59
CA THR A 62 8.19 6.62 6.26
C THR A 62 9.39 6.71 5.32
N ILE A 63 9.34 7.60 4.34
CA ILE A 63 10.43 7.77 3.37
C ILE A 63 11.73 8.09 4.13
N GLY A 64 12.77 7.29 3.88
CA GLY A 64 14.09 7.44 4.49
C GLY A 64 14.25 6.81 5.89
N GLU A 65 13.18 6.31 6.52
CA GLU A 65 13.28 5.63 7.82
C GLU A 65 13.43 4.11 7.66
N ASP A 66 14.17 3.52 8.60
CA ASP A 66 14.33 2.07 8.68
C ASP A 66 13.06 1.39 9.24
N LEU A 67 12.76 0.20 8.73
CA LEU A 67 11.61 -0.59 9.11
C LEU A 67 12.01 -1.73 10.04
N ASN A 68 11.41 -1.82 11.22
CA ASN A 68 11.50 -3.05 12.01
C ASN A 68 10.47 -4.07 11.51
N PHE A 69 10.95 -5.21 11.02
CA PHE A 69 10.08 -6.29 10.56
C PHE A 69 9.36 -6.95 11.73
N SER A 70 8.03 -7.04 11.64
CA SER A 70 7.19 -7.65 12.67
C SER A 70 6.13 -8.53 12.03
N ILE A 71 6.15 -9.82 12.40
CA ILE A 71 5.16 -10.80 11.98
C ILE A 71 3.77 -10.43 12.51
N GLU A 72 3.69 -9.82 13.69
CA GLU A 72 2.42 -9.35 14.26
C GLU A 72 1.79 -8.26 13.40
N ARG A 73 2.58 -7.24 13.03
CA ARG A 73 2.11 -6.16 12.12
C ARG A 73 1.72 -6.71 10.75
N LEU A 74 2.48 -7.67 10.23
CA LEU A 74 2.14 -8.35 8.99
C LEU A 74 0.80 -9.11 9.11
N GLY A 75 0.59 -9.83 10.21
CA GLY A 75 -0.67 -10.52 10.49
C GLY A 75 -1.86 -9.56 10.60
N ALA A 76 -1.65 -8.37 11.16
CA ALA A 76 -2.67 -7.32 11.17
C ALA A 76 -3.05 -6.84 9.76
N ASN A 77 -2.07 -6.69 8.85
CA ASN A 77 -2.32 -6.36 7.45
C ASN A 77 -3.11 -7.46 6.73
N TRP A 78 -2.78 -8.73 6.99
CA TRP A 78 -3.54 -9.86 6.47
C TRP A 78 -5.00 -9.87 6.96
N ASN A 79 -5.23 -9.65 8.26
CA ASN A 79 -6.58 -9.54 8.82
C ASN A 79 -7.38 -8.39 8.18
N TYR A 80 -6.72 -7.25 7.93
CA TYR A 80 -7.33 -6.11 7.26
C TYR A 80 -7.76 -6.45 5.82
N LEU A 81 -6.87 -7.06 5.03
CA LEU A 81 -7.20 -7.49 3.67
C LEU A 81 -8.31 -8.53 3.63
N ASN A 82 -8.30 -9.48 4.57
CA ASN A 82 -9.40 -10.45 4.71
C ASN A 82 -10.74 -9.77 5.01
N LYS A 83 -10.74 -8.66 5.76
CA LYS A 83 -11.96 -7.90 6.01
C LYS A 83 -12.49 -7.27 4.72
N ILE A 84 -11.62 -6.68 3.90
CA ILE A 84 -12.00 -6.16 2.58
C ILE A 84 -12.52 -7.27 1.68
N TRP A 85 -11.83 -8.42 1.64
CA TRP A 85 -12.26 -9.59 0.88
C TRP A 85 -13.64 -10.09 1.30
N ASN A 86 -13.90 -10.20 2.61
CA ASN A 86 -15.21 -10.61 3.11
C ASN A 86 -16.31 -9.61 2.77
N ILE A 87 -16.02 -8.30 2.77
CA ILE A 87 -16.97 -7.26 2.32
C ILE A 87 -17.26 -7.41 0.84
N ALA A 88 -16.23 -7.55 -0.01
CA ALA A 88 -16.40 -7.74 -1.45
C ALA A 88 -17.23 -9.00 -1.76
N LYS A 89 -16.91 -10.12 -1.09
CA LYS A 89 -17.67 -11.36 -1.21
C LYS A 89 -19.10 -11.22 -0.71
N TYR A 90 -19.33 -10.47 0.36
CA TYR A 90 -20.69 -10.19 0.84
C TYR A 90 -21.49 -9.42 -0.23
N ILE A 91 -20.90 -8.37 -0.81
CA ILE A 91 -21.53 -7.58 -1.88
C ILE A 91 -21.82 -8.45 -3.11
N GLU A 92 -20.88 -9.29 -3.54
CA GLU A 92 -21.04 -10.21 -4.67
C GLU A 92 -22.20 -11.20 -4.48
N ASN A 93 -22.47 -11.62 -3.25
CA ASN A 93 -23.59 -12.50 -2.92
C ASN A 93 -24.93 -11.78 -2.72
N LEU A 94 -24.99 -10.46 -2.91
CA LEU A 94 -26.26 -9.75 -2.91
C LEU A 94 -26.95 -9.97 -4.26
N ASP A 95 -28.13 -10.61 -4.23
CA ASP A 95 -28.92 -10.92 -5.44
C ASP A 95 -29.40 -9.68 -6.22
N GLU A 96 -29.30 -8.48 -5.64
CA GLU A 96 -29.84 -7.22 -6.17
C GLU A 96 -28.76 -6.13 -6.36
N ILE A 97 -27.64 -6.45 -7.01
CA ILE A 97 -26.80 -5.38 -7.56
C ILE A 97 -27.53 -4.81 -8.78
N ASN A 98 -28.14 -3.64 -8.61
CA ASN A 98 -28.76 -2.92 -9.71
C ASN A 98 -27.66 -2.36 -10.63
N ASP A 99 -27.33 -3.10 -11.69
CA ASP A 99 -26.35 -2.69 -12.71
C ASP A 99 -26.75 -1.40 -13.46
N ASN A 100 -27.98 -0.92 -13.30
CA ASN A 100 -28.46 0.34 -13.87
C ASN A 100 -28.30 1.55 -12.92
N LEU A 101 -27.38 1.48 -11.95
CA LEU A 101 -27.03 2.62 -11.10
C LEU A 101 -26.45 3.76 -11.96
N ASN A 102 -27.27 4.76 -12.27
CA ASN A 102 -26.81 5.99 -12.90
C ASN A 102 -26.33 6.96 -11.81
N PHE A 103 -25.02 7.24 -11.80
CA PHE A 103 -24.40 8.22 -10.91
C PHE A 103 -24.81 9.66 -11.23
N GLU A 104 -25.59 9.93 -12.28
CA GLU A 104 -26.18 11.25 -12.54
C GLU A 104 -27.37 11.56 -11.61
N ASP A 105 -27.96 10.54 -10.97
CA ASP A 105 -29.12 10.64 -10.08
C ASP A 105 -28.74 10.73 -8.59
N VAL A 106 -27.53 11.21 -8.25
CA VAL A 106 -27.03 11.28 -6.85
C VAL A 106 -28.04 11.96 -5.91
N ASP A 107 -28.79 12.95 -6.41
CA ASP A 107 -29.80 13.67 -5.64
C ASP A 107 -30.95 12.77 -5.15
N LYS A 108 -31.21 11.64 -5.82
CA LYS A 108 -32.21 10.65 -5.43
C LYS A 108 -31.72 9.66 -4.38
N PHE A 109 -30.42 9.65 -4.08
CA PHE A 109 -29.87 8.77 -3.05
C PHE A 109 -30.25 9.25 -1.64
N CYS A 110 -30.34 8.32 -0.70
CA CYS A 110 -30.50 8.66 0.71
C CYS A 110 -29.26 9.40 1.23
N ASP A 111 -29.42 10.14 2.32
CA ASP A 111 -28.37 10.99 2.90
C ASP A 111 -27.11 10.18 3.28
N VAL A 112 -27.30 8.93 3.72
CA VAL A 112 -26.17 8.03 4.06
C VAL A 112 -25.34 7.71 2.82
N ASN A 113 -25.97 7.39 1.69
CA ASN A 113 -25.25 7.11 0.45
C ASN A 113 -24.53 8.35 -0.09
N LYS A 114 -25.17 9.52 -0.02
CA LYS A 114 -24.54 10.80 -0.37
C LYS A 114 -23.32 11.09 0.50
N TRP A 115 -23.42 10.82 1.80
CA TRP A 115 -22.30 10.96 2.73
C TRP A 115 -21.15 10.00 2.39
N ILE A 116 -21.43 8.72 2.12
CA ILE A 116 -20.40 7.74 1.69
C ILE A 116 -19.67 8.21 0.44
N LEU A 117 -20.39 8.69 -0.58
CA LEU A 117 -19.79 9.22 -1.81
C LEU A 117 -18.94 10.46 -1.54
N THR A 118 -19.37 11.32 -0.62
CA THR A 118 -18.62 12.50 -0.22
C THR A 118 -17.30 12.11 0.46
N GLU A 119 -17.33 11.15 1.39
CA GLU A 119 -16.13 10.65 2.05
C GLU A 119 -15.19 9.93 1.08
N LEU A 120 -15.73 9.15 0.13
CA LEU A 120 -14.93 8.53 -0.93
C LEU A 120 -14.22 9.57 -1.80
N SER A 121 -14.91 10.65 -2.17
CA SER A 121 -14.34 11.73 -2.96
C SER A 121 -13.22 12.45 -2.21
N LYS A 122 -13.44 12.79 -0.93
CA LYS A 122 -12.39 13.37 -0.05
C LYS A 122 -11.17 12.46 0.05
N LEU A 123 -11.39 11.17 0.28
CA LEU A 123 -10.32 10.18 0.37
C LEU A 123 -9.54 10.10 -0.94
N THR A 124 -10.22 10.06 -2.09
CA THR A 124 -9.57 10.01 -3.41
C THR A 124 -8.65 11.22 -3.64
N LEU A 125 -9.09 12.42 -3.25
CA LEU A 125 -8.27 13.63 -3.35
C LEU A 125 -7.04 13.56 -2.44
N GLU A 126 -7.20 13.03 -1.22
CA GLU A 126 -6.10 12.86 -0.27
C GLU A 126 -5.07 11.84 -0.78
N ILE A 127 -5.53 10.69 -1.25
CA ILE A 127 -4.69 9.63 -1.83
C ILE A 127 -3.89 10.19 -3.01
N ASN A 128 -4.54 10.83 -3.97
CA ASN A 128 -3.86 11.40 -5.15
C ASN A 128 -2.75 12.37 -4.74
N LYS A 129 -3.03 13.26 -3.77
CA LYS A 129 -2.06 14.22 -3.24
C LYS A 129 -0.86 13.54 -2.57
N ASN A 130 -1.08 12.44 -1.86
CA ASN A 130 -0.02 11.68 -1.19
C ASN A 130 0.80 10.86 -2.21
N MET A 131 0.15 10.27 -3.21
CA MET A 131 0.78 9.54 -4.30
C MET A 131 1.69 10.43 -5.15
N ASP A 132 1.27 11.65 -5.48
CA ASP A 132 2.09 12.65 -6.19
C ASP A 132 3.39 13.01 -5.44
N LYS A 133 3.38 12.84 -4.12
CA LYS A 133 4.54 13.08 -3.23
C LYS A 133 5.29 11.80 -2.87
N TYR A 134 4.94 10.67 -3.48
CA TYR A 134 5.49 9.34 -3.17
C TYR A 134 5.30 8.91 -1.70
N ASN A 135 4.32 9.48 -0.98
CA ASN A 135 4.05 9.17 0.42
C ASN A 135 3.01 8.04 0.54
N LEU A 136 3.49 6.80 0.57
CA LEU A 136 2.64 5.61 0.60
C LEU A 136 2.11 5.24 2.00
N VAL A 137 2.63 5.85 3.06
CA VAL A 137 2.21 5.54 4.45
C VAL A 137 0.83 6.11 4.78
N VAL A 138 0.50 7.24 4.14
CA VAL A 138 -0.71 8.03 4.40
C VAL A 138 -1.65 8.02 3.18
N ALA A 139 -1.26 7.34 2.09
CA ALA A 139 -2.09 7.09 0.92
C ALA A 139 -2.88 5.78 1.13
#